data_AF-A0A392PM66-F1
#
_entry.id   AF-A0A392PM66-F1
#
_cell.length_a   1.000
_cell.length_b   1.000
_cell.length_c   1.000
_cell.angle_alpha   90.00
_cell.angle_beta   90.00
_cell.angle_gamma   90.00
#
_symmetry.space_group_name_H-M   'P 1'
#
loop_
_entity.id
_entity.type
_entity.pdbx_description
1 polymer ?
#
loop_
_entity_poly.entity_id
_entity_poly.type
_entity_poly.pdbx_seq_one_letter_code
_entity_poly.pdbx_strand_id
1 'polypeptide(L)'
;MYLKKREREFKVTIRFASKTDIVHLTQFLRRLQPDCPYETIQVLDVALRATPAEMYTVAGRSFFSPNLGAPGPLGGGIEYWRGFYQSLRPTQMGLSLNIDVSSRAFYEPILVTEFVSKHFKLNFSRQLSDQDRLK
;
A
#
# COMPACT_ATOMS: atom_id res chain seq x y z
N MET A 1 3.01 14.56 -25.54
CA MET A 1 3.88 15.67 -25.09
C MET A 1 4.14 15.47 -23.61
N TYR A 2 5.26 14.86 -23.22
CA TYR A 2 5.57 14.62 -21.81
C TYR A 2 5.98 15.94 -21.16
N LEU A 3 5.18 16.45 -20.23
CA LEU A 3 5.54 17.61 -19.40
C LEU A 3 6.83 17.26 -18.65
N LYS A 4 7.90 18.02 -18.91
CA LYS A 4 9.17 17.92 -18.20
C LYS A 4 8.86 18.10 -16.70
N LYS A 5 9.03 17.05 -15.90
CA LYS A 5 8.80 17.11 -14.45
C LYS A 5 9.61 18.28 -13.90
N ARG A 6 8.93 19.23 -13.26
CA ARG A 6 9.58 20.38 -12.62
C ARG A 6 10.55 19.84 -11.57
N GLU A 7 11.81 20.26 -11.65
CA GLU A 7 12.80 19.93 -10.62
C GLU A 7 12.30 20.50 -9.28
N ARG A 8 12.39 19.66 -8.25
CA ARG A 8 11.96 20.00 -6.88
C ARG A 8 13.17 19.83 -5.99
N GLU A 9 13.61 20.92 -5.39
CA GLU A 9 14.67 20.91 -4.39
C GLU A 9 14.08 20.56 -3.02
N PHE A 10 14.77 19.69 -2.28
CA PHE A 10 14.39 19.29 -0.93
C PHE A 10 15.58 19.48 0.00
N LYS A 11 15.36 20.11 1.15
CA LYS A 11 16.34 20.20 2.24
C LYS A 11 16.04 19.09 3.26
N VAL A 12 16.89 18.07 3.30
CA VAL A 12 16.75 16.92 4.21
C VAL A 12 17.81 17.02 5.30
N THR A 13 17.42 16.76 6.56
CA THR A 13 18.36 16.64 7.69
C THR A 13 18.20 15.26 8.31
N ILE A 14 19.29 14.50 8.38
CA ILE A 14 19.33 13.18 9.02
C ILE A 14 20.03 13.35 10.36
N ARG A 15 19.41 12.86 11.44
CA ARG A 15 19.98 12.88 12.79
C ARG A 15 19.87 11.49 13.39
N PHE A 16 20.89 11.10 14.14
CA PHE A 16 20.84 9.90 14.95
C PHE A 16 19.77 10.06 16.04
N ALA A 17 18.77 9.18 16.05
CA ALA A 17 17.68 9.22 17.03
C ALA A 17 17.98 8.36 18.25
N SER A 18 18.27 7.07 18.02
CA SER A 18 18.59 6.11 19.08
C SER A 18 19.27 4.86 18.49
N LYS A 19 19.85 4.04 19.38
CA LYS A 19 20.30 2.68 19.05
C LYS A 19 19.28 1.69 19.60
N THR A 20 18.80 0.80 18.74
CA THR A 20 17.85 -0.25 19.11
C THR A 20 18.50 -1.33 19.98
N ASP A 21 17.81 -1.76 21.04
CA ASP A 21 18.30 -2.80 21.94
C ASP A 21 17.91 -4.21 21.43
N ILE A 22 18.88 -4.89 20.82
CA ILE A 22 18.76 -6.28 20.35
C ILE A 22 18.92 -7.29 21.50
N VAL A 23 19.61 -6.91 22.57
CA VAL A 23 19.79 -7.77 23.74
C VAL A 23 18.45 -7.95 24.45
N HIS A 24 17.70 -6.85 24.64
CA HIS A 24 16.33 -6.90 25.15
C HIS A 24 15.43 -7.79 24.30
N LEU A 25 15.48 -7.67 22.96
CA LEU A 25 14.75 -8.58 22.06
C LEU A 25 15.14 -10.04 22.30
N THR A 26 16.43 -10.33 22.41
CA THR A 26 16.91 -11.70 22.63
C THR A 26 16.42 -12.26 23.97
N GLN A 27 16.44 -11.45 25.03
CA GLN A 27 15.95 -11.84 26.36
C GLN A 27 14.43 -12.05 26.36
N PHE A 28 13.68 -11.16 25.70
CA PHE A 28 12.24 -11.30 25.51
C PHE A 28 11.89 -12.61 24.80
N LEU A 29 12.56 -12.91 23.69
CA LEU A 29 12.32 -14.15 22.92
C LEU A 29 12.70 -15.43 23.69
N ARG A 30 13.69 -15.34 24.58
CA ARG A 30 14.06 -16.44 25.50
C ARG A 30 13.18 -16.53 26.74
N ARG A 31 12.15 -15.69 26.86
CA ARG A 31 11.25 -15.60 28.03
C ARG A 31 11.98 -15.25 29.33
N LEU A 32 13.13 -14.59 29.21
CA LEU A 32 13.92 -14.10 30.36
C LEU A 32 13.44 -12.72 30.83
N GLN A 33 12.74 -11.99 29.95
CA GLN A 33 12.21 -10.66 30.21
C GLN A 33 10.77 -10.57 29.69
N PRO A 34 9.78 -10.17 30.51
CA PRO A 34 8.37 -10.21 30.13
C PRO A 34 7.91 -9.01 29.31
N ASP A 35 8.57 -7.86 29.43
CA ASP A 35 8.22 -6.64 28.69
C ASP A 35 8.65 -6.72 27.22
N CYS A 36 7.72 -6.36 26.34
CA CYS A 36 7.88 -6.49 24.90
C CYS A 36 8.68 -5.30 24.32
N PRO A 37 9.77 -5.54 23.57
CA PRO A 37 10.57 -4.50 22.94
C PRO A 37 9.91 -3.98 21.65
N TYR A 38 8.83 -3.21 21.80
CA TYR A 38 8.03 -2.73 20.67
C TYR A 38 8.84 -1.90 19.65
N GLU A 39 9.75 -1.05 20.10
CA GLU A 39 10.61 -0.25 19.21
C GLU A 39 11.51 -1.13 18.35
N THR A 40 12.13 -2.15 18.95
CA THR A 40 12.97 -3.10 18.21
C THR A 40 12.17 -3.90 17.20
N ILE A 41 10.99 -4.39 17.59
CA ILE A 41 10.10 -5.12 16.68
C ILE A 41 9.61 -4.20 15.55
N GLN A 42 9.36 -2.93 15.83
CA GLN A 42 8.98 -1.94 14.82
C GLN A 42 10.10 -1.69 13.80
N VAL A 43 11.37 -1.60 14.24
CA VAL A 43 12.52 -1.47 13.32
C VAL A 43 12.60 -2.66 12.38
N LEU A 44 12.42 -3.88 12.91
CA LEU A 44 12.39 -5.10 12.09
C LEU A 44 11.18 -5.12 11.14
N ASP A 45 10.00 -4.66 11.58
CA ASP A 45 8.81 -4.54 10.74
C ASP A 45 9.03 -3.54 9.59
N VAL A 46 9.69 -2.40 9.86
CA VAL A 46 10.06 -1.43 8.81
C VAL A 46 11.04 -2.03 7.83
N ALA A 47 12.07 -2.73 8.30
CA ALA A 47 13.07 -3.38 7.45
C ALA A 47 12.43 -4.43 6.52
N LEU A 48 11.56 -5.30 7.05
CA LEU A 48 10.83 -6.30 6.27
C LEU A 48 9.85 -5.69 5.26
N ARG A 49 9.46 -4.42 5.45
CA ARG A 49 8.53 -3.70 4.59
C ARG A 49 9.21 -2.81 3.56
N ALA A 50 10.52 -2.59 3.64
CA ALA A 50 11.24 -1.68 2.76
C ALA A 50 11.12 -2.10 1.29
N THR A 51 11.49 -3.33 0.95
CA THR A 51 11.42 -3.86 -0.42
C THR A 51 10.00 -3.84 -1.02
N PRO A 52 8.95 -4.38 -0.35
CA PRO A 52 7.61 -4.33 -0.93
C PRO A 52 7.04 -2.90 -1.02
N ALA A 53 7.48 -1.97 -0.17
CA ALA A 53 7.09 -0.56 -0.26
C ALA A 53 7.69 0.15 -1.48
N GLU A 54 8.86 -0.28 -1.96
CA GLU A 54 9.46 0.22 -3.19
C GLU A 54 8.80 -0.40 -4.44
N MET A 55 8.37 -1.66 -4.36
CA MET A 55 7.85 -2.41 -5.50
C MET A 55 6.33 -2.22 -5.72
N TYR A 56 5.57 -1.97 -4.67
CA TYR A 56 4.10 -2.03 -4.69
C TYR A 56 3.44 -0.78 -4.12
N THR A 57 2.15 -0.61 -4.43
CA THR A 57 1.36 0.48 -3.85
C THR A 57 1.04 0.16 -2.40
N VAL A 58 1.49 1.02 -1.48
CA VAL A 58 1.27 0.86 -0.04
C VAL A 58 -0.07 1.48 0.36
N ALA A 59 -0.91 0.70 1.05
CA ALA A 59 -2.08 1.23 1.76
C ALA A 59 -2.15 0.64 3.17
N GLY A 60 -1.85 1.47 4.16
CA GLY A 60 -1.76 1.04 5.56
C GLY A 60 -0.66 0.00 5.76
N ARG A 61 -1.03 -1.24 6.12
CA ARG A 61 -0.11 -2.36 6.30
C ARG A 61 -0.12 -3.38 5.16
N SER A 62 -0.80 -3.04 4.06
CA SER A 62 -0.94 -3.90 2.91
C SER A 62 -0.26 -3.30 1.68
N PHE A 63 0.10 -4.19 0.76
CA PHE A 63 0.79 -3.90 -0.49
C PHE A 63 -0.03 -4.43 -1.66
N PHE A 64 -0.24 -3.61 -2.69
CA PHE A 64 -1.10 -3.92 -3.83
C PHE A 64 -0.39 -3.65 -5.15
N SER A 65 -0.63 -4.50 -6.15
CA SER A 65 -0.07 -4.32 -7.49
C SER A 65 -0.85 -5.13 -8.53
N PRO A 66 -0.98 -4.65 -9.78
CA PRO A 66 -1.49 -5.46 -10.88
C PRO A 66 -0.57 -6.64 -11.22
N ASN A 67 0.68 -6.64 -10.71
CA ASN A 67 1.63 -7.75 -10.89
C ASN A 67 1.47 -8.86 -9.85
N LEU A 68 0.66 -8.66 -8.80
CA LEU A 68 0.36 -9.68 -7.77
C LEU A 68 -0.85 -10.55 -8.15
N GLY A 69 -1.20 -10.55 -9.44
CA GLY A 69 -2.32 -11.25 -10.03
C GLY A 69 -3.16 -10.31 -10.90
N ALA A 70 -3.84 -10.88 -11.90
CA ALA A 70 -4.64 -10.09 -12.83
C ALA A 70 -5.63 -9.18 -12.08
N PRO A 71 -5.64 -7.86 -12.38
CA PRO A 71 -6.71 -6.98 -11.93
C PRO A 71 -8.05 -7.53 -12.39
N GLY A 72 -9.08 -7.39 -11.55
CA GLY A 72 -10.44 -7.77 -11.91
C GLY A 72 -11.37 -6.57 -11.95
N PRO A 73 -12.31 -6.51 -12.91
CA PRO A 73 -13.20 -5.38 -13.04
C PRO A 73 -14.16 -5.30 -11.85
N LEU A 74 -14.34 -4.09 -11.32
CA LEU A 74 -15.42 -3.75 -10.39
C LEU A 74 -16.52 -2.91 -11.07
N GLY A 75 -16.24 -2.39 -12.27
CA GLY A 75 -17.15 -1.57 -13.07
C GLY A 75 -16.99 -0.07 -12.80
N GLY A 76 -17.53 0.76 -13.69
CA GLY A 76 -17.51 2.22 -13.50
C GLY A 76 -16.12 2.86 -13.58
N GLY A 77 -15.17 2.23 -14.28
CA GLY A 77 -13.77 2.69 -14.35
C GLY A 77 -12.92 2.28 -13.15
N ILE A 78 -13.37 1.29 -12.39
CA ILE A 78 -12.72 0.77 -11.18
C ILE A 78 -12.41 -0.71 -11.38
N GLU A 79 -11.23 -1.11 -10.93
CA GLU A 79 -10.77 -2.49 -10.84
C GLU A 79 -10.28 -2.79 -9.43
N TYR A 80 -10.24 -4.06 -9.03
CA TYR A 80 -9.54 -4.46 -7.82
C TYR A 80 -8.14 -4.95 -8.18
N TRP A 81 -7.18 -4.58 -7.35
CA TRP A 81 -5.84 -5.18 -7.37
C TRP A 81 -5.71 -6.14 -6.19
N ARG A 82 -5.01 -7.24 -6.44
CA ARG A 82 -4.61 -8.17 -5.39
C ARG A 82 -3.41 -7.62 -4.64
N GLY A 83 -3.26 -8.11 -3.43
CA GLY A 83 -2.21 -7.70 -2.53
C GLY A 83 -2.11 -8.60 -1.33
N PHE A 84 -1.30 -8.19 -0.37
CA PHE A 84 -1.16 -8.88 0.91
C PHE A 84 -1.00 -7.89 2.05
N TYR A 85 -1.57 -8.21 3.20
CA TYR A 85 -1.29 -7.59 4.48
C TYR A 85 0.00 -8.18 5.07
N GLN A 86 0.80 -7.35 5.75
CA GLN A 86 2.00 -7.80 6.46
C GLN A 86 2.15 -7.15 7.84
N SER A 87 2.44 -7.98 8.85
CA SER A 87 2.96 -7.48 10.13
C SER A 87 3.83 -8.46 10.88
N LEU A 88 4.95 -7.98 11.39
CA LEU A 88 5.72 -8.70 12.39
C LEU A 88 5.02 -8.62 13.75
N ARG A 89 4.78 -9.77 14.39
CA ARG A 89 4.05 -9.87 15.66
C ARG A 89 4.86 -10.68 16.68
N PRO A 90 4.98 -10.21 17.94
CA PRO A 90 5.45 -11.06 19.03
C PRO A 90 4.37 -12.08 19.40
N THR A 91 4.79 -13.33 19.59
CA THR A 91 3.94 -14.45 20.03
C THR A 91 4.64 -15.22 21.15
N GLN A 92 3.94 -16.14 21.81
CA GLN A 92 4.56 -17.01 22.82
C GLN A 92 5.68 -17.90 22.24
N MET A 93 5.67 -18.16 20.93
CA MET A 93 6.67 -18.97 20.23
C MET A 93 7.79 -18.14 19.57
N GLY A 94 7.85 -16.84 19.87
CA GLY A 94 8.79 -15.90 19.26
C GLY A 94 8.11 -14.96 18.26
N LEU A 95 8.88 -14.39 17.34
CA LEU A 95 8.34 -13.50 16.32
C LEU A 95 7.67 -14.29 15.20
N SER A 96 6.52 -13.82 14.73
CA SER A 96 5.83 -14.37 13.56
C SER A 96 5.53 -13.27 12.57
N LEU A 97 5.80 -13.53 11.29
CA LEU A 97 5.37 -12.67 10.21
C LEU A 97 3.94 -13.06 9.81
N ASN A 98 2.97 -12.26 10.23
CA ASN A 98 1.59 -12.43 9.82
C ASN A 98 1.40 -11.89 8.39
N ILE A 99 0.98 -12.78 7.49
CA ILE A 99 0.69 -12.49 6.09
C ILE A 99 -0.74 -12.94 5.79
N ASP A 100 -1.53 -12.08 5.17
CA ASP A 100 -2.88 -12.42 4.72
C ASP A 100 -3.14 -11.86 3.32
N VAL A 101 -3.93 -12.58 2.52
CA VAL A 101 -4.33 -12.14 1.18
C VAL A 101 -5.27 -10.95 1.32
N SER A 102 -5.10 -9.95 0.47
CA SER A 102 -5.99 -8.79 0.43
C SER A 102 -6.32 -8.37 -0.99
N SER A 103 -7.39 -7.62 -1.14
CA SER A 103 -7.76 -6.98 -2.41
C SER A 103 -8.31 -5.59 -2.12
N ARG A 104 -8.01 -4.64 -3.02
CA ARG A 104 -8.43 -3.24 -2.87
C ARG A 104 -8.82 -2.66 -4.21
N ALA A 105 -9.83 -1.79 -4.22
CA ALA A 105 -10.26 -1.06 -5.40
C ALA A 105 -9.26 0.05 -5.78
N PHE A 106 -8.97 0.16 -7.07
CA PHE A 106 -8.16 1.17 -7.71
C PHE A 106 -8.87 1.67 -8.98
N TYR A 107 -8.52 2.87 -9.42
CA TYR A 107 -8.99 3.37 -10.72
C TYR A 107 -8.27 2.64 -11.84
N GLU A 108 -9.01 2.24 -12.87
CA GLU A 108 -8.41 1.71 -14.10
C GLU A 108 -7.50 2.79 -14.74
N PRO A 109 -6.34 2.42 -15.30
CA PRO A 109 -5.42 3.35 -15.96
C PRO A 109 -5.90 3.71 -17.37
N ILE A 110 -7.12 4.25 -17.48
CA ILE A 110 -7.80 4.59 -18.73
C ILE A 110 -7.87 6.11 -18.96
N LEU A 111 -8.28 6.53 -20.16
CA LEU A 111 -8.51 7.94 -20.45
C LEU A 111 -9.62 8.51 -19.55
N VAL A 112 -9.52 9.79 -19.19
CA VAL A 112 -10.56 10.46 -18.38
C VAL A 112 -11.92 10.39 -19.06
N THR A 113 -11.96 10.56 -20.39
CA THR A 113 -13.19 10.42 -21.18
C THR A 113 -13.76 9.00 -21.12
N GLU A 114 -12.91 7.98 -21.16
CA GLU A 114 -13.33 6.59 -20.99
C GLU A 114 -13.82 6.31 -19.56
N PHE A 115 -13.16 6.88 -18.55
CA PHE A 115 -13.60 6.80 -17.16
C PHE A 115 -14.99 7.42 -16.98
N VAL A 116 -15.20 8.66 -17.45
CA VAL A 116 -16.51 9.34 -17.38
C VAL A 116 -17.58 8.54 -18.13
N SER A 117 -17.26 8.01 -19.31
CA SER A 117 -18.15 7.12 -20.06
C SER A 117 -18.55 5.89 -19.25
N LYS A 118 -17.57 5.15 -18.69
CA LYS A 118 -17.82 3.96 -17.86
C LYS A 118 -18.58 4.28 -16.58
N HIS A 119 -18.22 5.37 -15.89
CA HIS A 119 -18.75 5.74 -14.58
C HIS A 119 -20.20 6.20 -14.66
N PHE A 120 -20.51 7.10 -15.60
CA PHE A 120 -21.85 7.66 -15.79
C PHE A 120 -22.70 6.87 -16.81
N LYS A 121 -22.12 5.84 -17.45
CA LYS A 121 -22.72 5.05 -18.54
C LYS A 121 -23.12 5.92 -19.74
N LEU A 122 -22.25 6.87 -20.08
CA LEU A 122 -22.48 7.83 -21.16
C LEU A 122 -21.98 7.31 -22.50
N ASN A 123 -22.64 7.72 -23.58
CA ASN A 123 -22.16 7.48 -24.94
C ASN A 123 -21.83 8.83 -25.58
N PHE A 124 -20.54 9.13 -25.72
CA PHE A 124 -20.05 10.38 -26.31
C PHE A 124 -20.17 10.45 -27.83
N SER A 125 -20.55 9.35 -28.50
CA SER A 125 -20.83 9.35 -29.95
C SER A 125 -22.16 10.02 -30.30
N ARG A 126 -23.00 10.33 -29.30
CA ARG A 126 -24.26 11.07 -29.46
C ARG A 126 -24.23 12.35 -28.60
N GLN A 127 -25.07 13.32 -28.93
CA GLN A 127 -25.31 14.44 -28.01
C GLN A 127 -25.87 13.92 -26.69
N LEU A 128 -25.39 14.51 -25.58
CA LEU A 128 -25.88 14.20 -24.24
C LEU A 128 -27.34 14.61 -24.12
N SER A 129 -28.17 13.69 -23.64
CA SER A 129 -29.57 13.96 -23.33
C SER A 129 -29.70 14.88 -22.11
N ASP A 130 -30.87 15.49 -21.91
CA ASP A 130 -31.09 16.32 -20.71
C ASP A 130 -30.93 15.52 -19.42
N GLN A 131 -31.29 14.23 -19.42
CA GLN A 131 -31.04 13.34 -18.28
C GLN A 131 -29.55 13.12 -18.00
N ASP A 132 -28.72 13.04 -19.06
CA ASP A 132 -27.27 12.89 -18.93
C ASP A 132 -26.62 14.17 -18.37
N ARG A 133 -27.22 15.35 -18.59
CA ARG A 133 -26.72 16.65 -18.12
C ARG A 133 -27.03 16.95 -16.66
N LEU A 134 -27.94 16.20 -16.04
CA LEU A 134 -28.37 16.38 -14.65
C LEU A 134 -27.60 15.50 -13.65
N LYS A 135 -26.75 14.59 -14.13
CA LYS A 135 -25.87 13.73 -13.31
C LYS A 135 -24.51 14.39 -13.10
#